data_AF-J6HHA3-F1
#
_entry.id   AF-J6HHA3-F1
#
_cell.length_a   1.000
_cell.length_b   1.000
_cell.length_c   1.000
_cell.angle_alpha   90.00
_cell.angle_beta   90.00
_cell.angle_gamma   90.00
#
_symmetry.space_group_name_H-M   'P 1'
#
loop_
_entity.id
_entity.type
_entity.pdbx_description
1 polymer ?
#
loop_
_entity_poly.entity_id
_entity_poly.type
_entity_poly.pdbx_seq_one_letter_code
_entity_poly.pdbx_strand_id
1 'polypeptide(L)'
;MTKEERIKKWFSNIPDAELISMEIKMEICKKAAKKMMIIIFGLLALELVLLLMLGGGNILSRTADFLNNISIGGSHTKNHYQGVAFAGTLVCLPVLIIPLIVASIYKNKFLKSEATKIVISMKNDDTKEPHLKTLSEKNVEDILHFDNLNFKLAIIQVLMYDLKLLNSEFDIYDFADRYKEEIDTDSDIIIEPAMSFFKELEIPKKFAPYVETIYMDGGNDVYMNIIPQWDGEDETFDLNEITLTELQQFPNLKKATVMSSNLDEVKEIFDAANIEVKLL
;
A
#
# COMPACT_ATOMS: atom_id res chain seq x y z
N MET A 1 -11.17 -15.53 20.48
CA MET A 1 -10.17 -14.45 20.56
C MET A 1 -10.64 -13.32 19.66
N THR A 2 -10.98 -12.18 20.25
CA THR A 2 -11.48 -10.98 19.53
C THR A 2 -10.34 -10.32 18.73
N LYS A 3 -10.68 -9.46 17.75
CA LYS A 3 -9.65 -8.75 16.94
C LYS A 3 -8.71 -7.93 17.83
N GLU A 4 -9.24 -7.28 18.85
CA GLU A 4 -8.46 -6.47 19.80
C GLU A 4 -7.51 -7.30 20.66
N GLU A 5 -7.96 -8.45 21.18
CA GLU A 5 -7.11 -9.38 21.93
C GLU A 5 -5.92 -9.88 21.10
N ARG A 6 -6.14 -10.12 19.80
CA ARG A 6 -5.07 -10.52 18.86
C ARG A 6 -4.01 -9.44 18.73
N ILE A 7 -4.45 -8.20 18.58
CA ILE A 7 -3.57 -7.05 18.40
C ILE A 7 -2.76 -6.81 19.68
N LYS A 8 -3.41 -6.82 20.86
CA LYS A 8 -2.70 -6.73 22.15
C LYS A 8 -1.61 -7.79 22.28
N LYS A 9 -1.91 -9.03 21.87
CA LYS A 9 -0.93 -10.12 21.85
C LYS A 9 0.22 -9.92 20.86
N TRP A 10 -0.03 -9.28 19.71
CA TRP A 10 1.01 -9.03 18.70
C TRP A 10 1.98 -7.92 19.12
N PHE A 11 1.49 -6.95 19.88
CA PHE A 11 2.28 -5.81 20.36
C PHE A 11 2.88 -6.00 21.75
N SER A 12 2.58 -7.09 22.46
CA SER A 12 3.00 -7.30 23.86
C SER A 12 4.51 -7.28 24.10
N ASN A 13 5.30 -7.57 23.06
CA ASN A 13 6.77 -7.66 23.15
C ASN A 13 7.49 -6.46 22.51
N ILE A 14 6.74 -5.42 22.15
CA ILE A 14 7.26 -4.23 21.48
C ILE A 14 7.38 -3.11 22.52
N PRO A 15 8.58 -2.52 22.73
CA PRO A 15 8.75 -1.43 23.67
C PRO A 15 7.95 -0.21 23.20
N ASP A 16 7.41 0.55 24.17
CA ASP A 16 6.65 1.79 23.93
C ASP A 16 5.38 1.62 23.07
N ALA A 17 4.93 0.38 22.84
CA ALA A 17 3.72 0.12 22.10
C ALA A 17 2.46 0.66 22.78
N GLU A 18 2.50 0.94 24.09
CA GLU A 18 1.41 1.56 24.84
C GLU A 18 1.08 2.98 24.34
N LEU A 19 2.07 3.68 23.77
CA LEU A 19 1.90 5.02 23.20
C LEU A 19 1.10 5.02 21.89
N ILE A 20 1.03 3.88 21.20
CA ILE A 20 0.37 3.76 19.90
C ILE A 20 -1.12 3.46 20.10
N SER A 21 -1.99 4.25 19.46
CA SER A 21 -3.44 4.05 19.51
C SER A 21 -3.86 2.69 18.95
N MET A 22 -5.03 2.22 19.39
CA MET A 22 -5.53 0.90 19.00
C MET A 22 -5.85 0.81 17.49
N GLU A 23 -6.30 1.92 16.90
CA GLU A 23 -6.60 2.03 15.47
C GLU A 23 -5.34 1.88 14.61
N ILE A 24 -4.27 2.59 14.96
CA ILE A 24 -2.97 2.50 14.28
C ILE A 24 -2.39 1.08 14.42
N LYS A 25 -2.46 0.49 15.62
CA LYS A 25 -2.05 -0.91 15.82
C LYS A 25 -2.81 -1.88 14.90
N MET A 26 -4.09 -1.62 14.66
CA MET A 26 -4.93 -2.44 13.78
C MET A 26 -4.53 -2.30 12.31
N GLU A 27 -4.22 -1.09 11.87
CA GLU A 27 -3.75 -0.83 10.50
C GLU A 27 -2.38 -1.50 10.23
N ILE A 28 -1.44 -1.36 11.16
CA ILE A 28 -0.14 -2.05 11.10
C ILE A 28 -0.34 -3.57 11.05
N CYS A 29 -1.27 -4.13 11.85
CA CYS A 29 -1.59 -5.55 11.80
C CYS A 29 -2.17 -5.99 10.45
N LYS A 30 -3.06 -5.19 9.84
CA LYS A 30 -3.65 -5.46 8.52
C LYS A 30 -2.56 -5.49 7.45
N LYS A 31 -1.67 -4.49 7.44
CA LYS A 31 -0.50 -4.41 6.54
C LYS A 31 0.45 -5.60 6.74
N ALA A 32 0.77 -5.93 7.99
CA ALA A 32 1.63 -7.08 8.33
C ALA A 32 1.02 -8.40 7.85
N ALA A 33 -0.29 -8.62 8.08
CA ALA A 33 -0.98 -9.83 7.68
C ALA A 33 -1.00 -10.03 6.16
N LYS A 34 -1.25 -8.96 5.37
CA LYS A 34 -1.21 -9.01 3.90
C LYS A 34 0.19 -9.42 3.41
N LYS A 35 1.25 -8.81 3.95
CA LYS A 35 2.63 -9.14 3.55
C LYS A 35 3.07 -10.53 3.99
N MET A 36 2.66 -10.99 5.19
CA MET A 36 2.88 -12.36 5.64
C MET A 36 2.23 -13.37 4.71
N MET A 37 1.00 -13.10 4.25
CA MET A 37 0.28 -13.98 3.33
C MET A 37 1.05 -14.15 2.01
N ILE A 38 1.55 -13.05 1.44
CA ILE A 38 2.37 -13.06 0.22
C ILE A 38 3.66 -13.88 0.44
N ILE A 39 4.34 -13.70 1.58
CA ILE A 39 5.56 -14.45 1.90
C ILE A 39 5.28 -15.95 2.02
N ILE A 40 4.20 -16.35 2.68
CA ILE A 40 3.83 -17.76 2.86
C ILE A 40 3.56 -18.41 1.50
N PHE A 41 2.69 -17.80 0.68
CA PHE A 41 2.35 -18.37 -0.63
C PHE A 41 3.53 -18.37 -1.59
N GLY A 42 4.34 -17.31 -1.59
CA GLY A 42 5.54 -17.23 -2.42
C GLY A 42 6.57 -18.30 -2.04
N LEU A 43 6.85 -18.50 -0.74
CA LEU A 43 7.76 -19.53 -0.28
C LEU A 43 7.24 -20.94 -0.54
N LEU A 44 5.94 -21.18 -0.31
CA LEU A 44 5.32 -22.47 -0.63
C LEU A 44 5.40 -22.79 -2.12
N ALA A 45 5.11 -21.83 -3.00
CA ALA A 45 5.23 -22.00 -4.44
C ALA A 45 6.68 -22.30 -4.85
N LEU A 46 7.64 -21.56 -4.28
CA LEU A 46 9.06 -21.77 -4.53
C LEU A 46 9.52 -23.16 -4.06
N GLU A 47 9.16 -23.58 -2.85
CA GLU A 47 9.48 -24.90 -2.30
C GLU A 47 8.89 -26.02 -3.18
N LEU A 48 7.64 -25.87 -3.64
CA LEU A 48 7.01 -26.81 -4.56
C LEU A 48 7.76 -26.91 -5.89
N VAL A 49 8.15 -25.78 -6.48
CA VAL A 49 8.95 -25.75 -7.72
C VAL A 49 10.31 -26.42 -7.50
N LEU A 50 10.99 -26.14 -6.38
CA LEU A 50 12.27 -26.76 -6.05
C LEU A 50 12.14 -28.28 -5.85
N LEU A 51 11.09 -28.76 -5.20
CA LEU A 51 10.81 -30.19 -5.04
C LEU A 51 10.58 -30.88 -6.39
N LEU A 52 9.92 -30.21 -7.33
CA LEU A 52 9.71 -30.73 -8.69
C LEU A 52 11.00 -30.73 -9.52
N MET A 53 11.80 -29.64 -9.44
CA MET A 53 13.00 -29.44 -10.26
C MET A 53 14.22 -30.23 -9.76
N LEU A 54 14.54 -30.20 -8.45
CA LEU A 54 15.78 -30.78 -7.91
C LEU A 54 15.80 -32.31 -7.93
N GLY A 55 14.62 -32.94 -7.94
CA GLY A 55 14.49 -34.39 -7.91
C GLY A 55 14.12 -35.03 -9.23
N GLY A 56 13.69 -34.29 -10.26
CA GLY A 56 13.05 -34.87 -11.45
C GLY A 56 11.86 -35.77 -11.09
N GLY A 57 11.14 -35.45 -10.00
CA GLY A 57 10.10 -36.30 -9.40
C GLY A 57 10.60 -37.43 -8.48
N ASN A 58 11.90 -37.72 -8.43
CA ASN A 58 12.49 -38.81 -7.64
C ASN A 58 12.31 -38.64 -6.12
N ILE A 59 12.24 -37.41 -5.62
CA ILE A 59 11.96 -37.12 -4.20
C ILE A 59 10.50 -37.45 -3.88
N LEU A 60 9.57 -37.08 -4.76
CA LEU A 60 8.15 -37.40 -4.62
C LEU A 60 7.89 -38.90 -4.77
N SER A 61 8.54 -39.57 -5.72
CA SER A 61 8.43 -41.01 -5.89
C SER A 61 9.03 -41.77 -4.71
N ARG A 62 10.22 -41.40 -4.22
CA ARG A 62 10.79 -42.00 -2.99
C ARG A 62 9.91 -41.81 -1.77
N THR A 63 9.27 -40.64 -1.66
CA THR A 63 8.33 -40.37 -0.56
C THR A 63 7.09 -41.23 -0.70
N ALA A 64 6.55 -41.39 -1.91
CA ALA A 64 5.43 -42.28 -2.19
C ALA A 64 5.80 -43.75 -1.93
N ASP A 65 6.99 -44.20 -2.34
CA ASP A 65 7.50 -45.55 -2.11
C ASP A 65 7.70 -45.82 -0.62
N PHE A 66 8.21 -44.86 0.14
CA PHE A 66 8.32 -44.95 1.60
C PHE A 66 6.94 -45.12 2.26
N LEU A 67 5.94 -44.31 1.86
CA LEU A 67 4.58 -44.43 2.38
C LEU A 67 3.90 -45.74 1.95
N ASN A 68 4.12 -46.17 0.71
CA ASN A 68 3.63 -47.45 0.19
C ASN A 68 4.27 -48.63 0.92
N ASN A 69 5.57 -48.57 1.22
CA ASN A 69 6.25 -49.62 1.98
C ASN A 69 5.75 -49.72 3.43
N ILE A 70 5.33 -48.60 4.04
CA ILE A 70 4.64 -48.61 5.34
C ILE A 70 3.22 -49.17 5.19
N SER A 71 2.58 -48.98 4.03
CA SER A 71 1.24 -49.49 3.73
C SER A 71 1.22 -51.01 3.44
N ILE A 72 2.27 -51.54 2.81
CA ILE A 72 2.40 -52.94 2.41
C ILE A 72 2.65 -53.83 3.64
N GLY A 73 1.68 -54.70 3.95
CA GLY A 73 1.79 -55.71 5.01
C GLY A 73 0.97 -55.46 6.28
N GLY A 74 0.24 -54.34 6.37
CA GLY A 74 -0.70 -54.10 7.47
C GLY A 74 -2.10 -54.66 7.19
N SER A 75 -2.73 -55.23 8.22
CA SER A 75 -4.19 -55.47 8.20
C SER A 75 -4.94 -54.18 7.86
N HIS A 76 -6.08 -54.25 7.15
CA HIS A 76 -6.99 -53.11 6.88
C HIS A 76 -7.69 -52.63 8.17
N THR A 77 -6.92 -52.36 9.22
CA THR A 77 -7.39 -51.89 10.51
C THR A 77 -7.22 -50.37 10.58
N LYS A 78 -8.09 -49.75 11.37
CA LYS A 78 -8.08 -48.31 11.61
C LYS A 78 -6.72 -47.79 12.08
N ASN A 79 -6.02 -48.57 12.91
CA ASN A 79 -4.71 -48.21 13.46
C ASN A 79 -3.60 -48.16 12.39
N HIS A 80 -3.70 -48.99 11.35
CA HIS A 80 -2.76 -49.01 10.22
C HIS A 80 -2.85 -47.73 9.39
N TYR A 81 -4.07 -47.32 9.02
CA TYR A 81 -4.31 -46.06 8.31
C TYR A 81 -3.87 -44.84 9.11
N GLN A 82 -4.06 -44.85 10.44
CA GLN A 82 -3.56 -43.80 11.32
C GLN A 82 -2.03 -43.72 11.31
N GLY A 83 -1.33 -44.86 11.36
CA GLY A 83 0.13 -44.91 11.28
C GLY A 83 0.71 -44.34 9.98
N VAL A 84 0.13 -44.70 8.84
CA VAL A 84 0.52 -44.15 7.53
C VAL A 84 0.27 -42.65 7.46
N ALA A 85 -0.88 -42.17 7.97
CA ALA A 85 -1.19 -40.75 8.01
C ALA A 85 -0.20 -39.94 8.88
N PHE A 86 0.21 -40.49 10.04
CA PHE A 86 1.24 -39.86 10.88
C PHE A 86 2.59 -39.77 10.17
N ALA A 87 3.02 -40.84 9.49
CA ALA A 87 4.27 -40.85 8.73
C ALA A 87 4.24 -39.81 7.59
N GLY A 88 3.14 -39.76 6.82
CA GLY A 88 2.97 -38.76 5.75
C GLY A 88 2.95 -37.33 6.29
N THR A 89 2.28 -37.11 7.42
CA THR A 89 2.28 -35.80 8.08
C THR A 89 3.70 -35.39 8.46
N LEU A 90 4.48 -36.27 9.09
CA LEU A 90 5.85 -35.99 9.52
C LEU A 90 6.77 -35.61 8.36
N VAL A 91 6.62 -36.26 7.20
CA VAL A 91 7.44 -35.99 6.01
C VAL A 91 7.08 -34.64 5.37
N CYS A 92 5.80 -34.30 5.30
CA CYS A 92 5.34 -33.04 4.70
C CYS A 92 5.42 -31.83 5.65
N LEU A 93 5.51 -32.08 6.97
CA LEU A 93 5.48 -31.04 7.99
C LEU A 93 6.56 -29.96 7.82
N PRO A 94 7.84 -30.27 7.53
CA PRO A 94 8.89 -29.26 7.38
C PRO A 94 8.59 -28.22 6.29
N VAL A 95 8.02 -28.66 5.17
CA VAL A 95 7.64 -27.80 4.02
C VAL A 95 6.54 -26.81 4.43
N LEU A 96 5.63 -27.20 5.32
CA LEU A 96 4.59 -26.28 5.79
C LEU A 96 5.06 -25.38 6.94
N ILE A 97 5.97 -25.87 7.78
CA ILE A 97 6.47 -25.13 8.95
C ILE A 97 7.44 -24.02 8.53
N ILE A 98 8.33 -24.25 7.56
CA ILE A 98 9.36 -23.27 7.18
C ILE A 98 8.76 -21.92 6.73
N PRO A 99 7.76 -21.87 5.81
CA PRO A 99 7.10 -20.63 5.43
C PRO A 99 6.43 -19.90 6.60
N LEU A 100 5.84 -20.64 7.54
CA LEU A 100 5.22 -20.08 8.73
C LEU A 100 6.24 -19.47 9.70
N ILE A 101 7.40 -20.11 9.88
CA ILE A 101 8.49 -19.59 10.70
C ILE A 101 9.04 -18.30 10.08
N VAL A 102 9.33 -18.31 8.77
CA VAL A 102 9.85 -17.13 8.06
C VAL A 102 8.85 -15.97 8.14
N ALA A 103 7.57 -16.22 7.90
CA ALA A 103 6.52 -15.22 8.03
C ALA A 103 6.38 -14.69 9.48
N SER A 104 6.57 -15.54 10.48
CA SER A 104 6.53 -15.13 11.90
C SER A 104 7.72 -14.23 12.27
N ILE A 105 8.93 -14.55 11.77
CA ILE A 105 10.13 -13.71 11.95
C ILE A 105 9.93 -12.37 11.24
N TYR A 106 9.44 -12.39 10.00
CA TYR A 106 9.13 -11.19 9.23
C TYR A 106 8.14 -10.30 9.97
N LYS A 107 7.03 -10.87 10.42
CA LYS A 107 6.01 -10.17 11.23
C LYS A 107 6.65 -9.44 12.40
N ASN A 108 7.46 -10.14 13.20
CA ASN A 108 8.07 -9.56 14.39
C ASN A 108 9.01 -8.38 14.06
N LYS A 109 9.79 -8.49 12.98
CA LYS A 109 10.67 -7.42 12.49
C LYS A 109 9.85 -6.22 11.98
N PHE A 110 8.83 -6.47 11.17
CA PHE A 110 7.98 -5.44 10.57
C PHE A 110 7.19 -4.66 11.63
N LEU A 111 6.54 -5.36 12.56
CA LEU A 111 5.81 -4.71 13.66
C LEU A 111 6.74 -3.85 14.51
N LYS A 112 7.93 -4.35 14.83
CA LYS A 112 8.93 -3.60 15.60
C LYS A 112 9.38 -2.35 14.83
N SER A 113 9.69 -2.46 13.54
CA SER A 113 10.14 -1.31 12.75
C SER A 113 9.06 -0.24 12.60
N GLU A 114 7.82 -0.64 12.31
CA GLU A 114 6.71 0.32 12.16
C GLU A 114 6.33 0.96 13.50
N ALA A 115 6.25 0.17 14.58
CA ALA A 115 6.02 0.71 15.92
C ALA A 115 7.15 1.66 16.36
N THR A 116 8.42 1.31 16.13
CA THR A 116 9.55 2.19 16.48
C THR A 116 9.57 3.46 15.65
N LYS A 117 9.23 3.42 14.35
CA LYS A 117 9.08 4.64 13.54
C LYS A 117 8.00 5.57 14.12
N ILE A 118 6.85 5.01 14.50
CA ILE A 118 5.72 5.77 15.04
C ILE A 118 6.04 6.32 16.44
N VAL A 119 6.68 5.52 17.30
CA VAL A 119 7.13 5.98 18.61
C VAL A 119 8.21 7.05 18.48
N ILE A 120 9.12 6.96 17.51
CA ILE A 120 10.11 8.01 17.25
C ILE A 120 9.43 9.27 16.72
N SER A 121 8.44 9.17 15.82
CA SER A 121 7.69 10.34 15.38
C SER A 121 6.89 10.98 16.52
N MET A 122 6.32 10.17 17.43
CA MET A 122 5.62 10.64 18.63
C MET A 122 6.59 11.26 19.65
N LYS A 123 7.76 10.66 19.91
CA LYS A 123 8.76 11.19 20.85
C LYS A 123 9.47 12.44 20.32
N ASN A 124 9.65 12.56 19.01
CA ASN A 124 10.14 13.78 18.39
C ASN A 124 9.11 14.93 18.51
N ASP A 125 7.84 14.58 18.74
CA ASP A 125 6.78 15.48 19.17
C ASP A 125 6.88 15.77 20.68
N ASP A 126 7.07 14.75 21.54
CA ASP A 126 7.13 14.86 23.01
C ASP A 126 8.42 15.53 23.55
N THR A 127 9.55 15.52 22.83
CA THR A 127 10.76 16.27 23.23
C THR A 127 10.60 17.78 23.02
N LYS A 128 9.41 18.21 22.57
CA LYS A 128 8.92 19.58 22.65
C LYS A 128 7.75 19.63 23.64
N GLU A 129 8.02 19.75 24.93
CA GLU A 129 6.99 20.17 25.90
C GLU A 129 7.29 21.57 26.45
N PRO A 130 6.27 22.39 26.84
CA PRO A 130 4.83 22.23 26.68
C PRO A 130 4.21 23.43 25.95
N HIS A 131 3.42 23.21 24.89
CA HIS A 131 2.36 24.17 24.55
C HIS A 131 1.25 23.49 23.75
N LEU A 132 0.41 22.73 24.46
CA LEU A 132 -0.96 22.46 24.03
C LEU A 132 -1.86 23.54 24.64
N LYS A 133 -1.77 24.72 24.04
CA LYS A 133 -2.87 25.67 23.99
C LYS A 133 -2.94 26.12 22.55
N THR A 134 -4.10 25.87 21.96
CA THR A 134 -4.56 26.33 20.64
C THR A 134 -3.93 25.63 19.42
N LEU A 135 -4.73 24.74 18.82
CA LEU A 135 -4.81 24.47 17.36
C LEU A 135 -5.16 25.76 16.58
N SER A 136 -4.53 26.88 16.92
CA SER A 136 -4.64 28.16 16.25
C SER A 136 -3.33 28.91 16.50
N GLU A 137 -2.29 28.48 15.81
CA GLU A 137 -1.28 29.35 15.21
C GLU A 137 -0.28 28.43 14.48
N LYS A 138 -0.40 28.41 13.15
CA LYS A 138 0.71 28.30 12.19
C LYS A 138 2.08 27.95 12.82
N ASN A 139 2.40 26.67 12.95
CA ASN A 139 3.60 26.28 12.21
C ASN A 139 3.13 26.39 10.77
N VAL A 140 3.59 27.40 10.03
CA VAL A 140 3.43 27.39 8.59
C VAL A 140 4.29 26.22 8.10
N GLU A 141 3.82 24.98 8.26
CA GLU A 141 4.28 23.92 7.39
C GLU A 141 3.89 24.44 6.01
N ASP A 142 4.90 24.84 5.27
CA ASP A 142 4.69 25.59 4.05
C ASP A 142 3.95 24.64 3.10
N ILE A 143 2.68 24.92 2.85
CA ILE A 143 1.79 24.08 2.04
C ILE A 143 2.04 24.42 0.58
N LEU A 144 2.02 23.41 -0.28
CA LEU A 144 2.07 23.61 -1.71
C LEU A 144 0.83 24.38 -2.16
N HIS A 145 1.04 25.40 -2.98
CA HIS A 145 -0.02 26.19 -3.56
C HIS A 145 -0.32 25.68 -4.97
N PHE A 146 -1.60 25.57 -5.31
CA PHE A 146 -2.05 25.16 -6.63
C PHE A 146 -3.11 26.16 -7.09
N ASP A 147 -2.88 26.74 -8.26
CA ASP A 147 -3.85 27.55 -8.99
C ASP A 147 -4.66 26.62 -9.92
N ASN A 148 -4.03 25.57 -10.44
CA ASN A 148 -4.67 24.56 -11.28
C ASN A 148 -5.00 23.27 -10.50
N LEU A 149 -6.29 22.92 -10.49
CA LEU A 149 -6.77 21.71 -9.80
C LEU A 149 -6.27 20.42 -10.46
N ASN A 150 -6.24 20.33 -11.78
CA ASN A 150 -5.80 19.11 -12.49
C ASN A 150 -4.31 18.85 -12.28
N PHE A 151 -3.49 19.91 -12.16
CA PHE A 151 -2.11 19.77 -11.71
C PHE A 151 -2.01 19.28 -10.27
N LYS A 152 -2.83 19.82 -9.36
CA LYS A 152 -2.92 19.32 -7.98
C LYS A 152 -3.28 17.83 -7.95
N LEU A 153 -4.26 17.39 -8.73
CA LEU A 153 -4.65 15.97 -8.83
C LEU A 153 -3.50 15.11 -9.34
N ALA A 154 -2.74 15.56 -10.35
CA ALA A 154 -1.55 14.85 -10.84
C ALA A 154 -0.46 14.71 -9.76
N ILE A 155 -0.25 15.75 -8.93
CA ILE A 155 0.67 15.66 -7.79
C ILE A 155 0.14 14.72 -6.70
N ILE A 156 -1.17 14.73 -6.45
CA ILE A 156 -1.80 13.78 -5.53
C ILE A 156 -1.62 12.35 -6.03
N GLN A 157 -1.76 12.08 -7.34
CA GLN A 157 -1.51 10.76 -7.91
C GLN A 157 -0.14 10.22 -7.47
N VAL A 158 0.91 11.02 -7.74
CA VAL A 158 2.29 10.64 -7.44
C VAL A 158 2.51 10.47 -5.94
N LEU A 159 2.08 11.43 -5.13
CA LEU A 159 2.39 11.43 -3.70
C LEU A 159 1.56 10.43 -2.90
N MET A 160 0.28 10.26 -3.25
CA MET A 160 -0.66 9.41 -2.52
C MET A 160 -0.58 7.95 -2.96
N TYR A 161 -0.63 7.69 -4.28
CA TYR A 161 -0.81 6.33 -4.80
C TYR A 161 0.52 5.71 -5.20
N ASP A 162 1.37 6.45 -5.92
CA ASP A 162 2.64 5.90 -6.41
C ASP A 162 3.69 5.80 -5.28
N LEU A 163 3.92 6.90 -4.56
CA LEU A 163 4.95 6.99 -3.53
C LEU A 163 4.44 6.68 -2.12
N LYS A 164 3.12 6.75 -1.89
CA LYS A 164 2.48 6.50 -0.59
C LYS A 164 3.05 7.33 0.56
N LEU A 165 3.32 8.60 0.28
CA LEU A 165 3.87 9.58 1.23
C LEU A 165 2.80 10.36 2.00
N LEU A 166 1.58 10.43 1.45
CA LEU A 166 0.43 11.02 2.14
C LEU A 166 -0.20 9.98 3.08
N ASN A 167 -0.52 10.39 4.31
CA ASN A 167 -0.93 9.48 5.40
C ASN A 167 -2.30 8.82 5.20
N SER A 168 -3.10 9.29 4.24
CA SER A 168 -4.45 8.79 3.95
C SER A 168 -4.62 8.57 2.46
N GLU A 169 -4.45 7.33 2.01
CA GLU A 169 -4.86 6.89 0.67
C GLU A 169 -6.39 6.99 0.60
N PHE A 170 -6.89 7.80 -0.33
CA PHE A 170 -8.33 7.92 -0.58
C PHE A 170 -8.77 6.79 -1.50
N ASP A 171 -9.83 6.10 -1.12
CA ASP A 171 -10.45 5.04 -1.90
C ASP A 171 -11.96 5.27 -1.86
N ILE A 172 -12.57 5.39 -3.04
CA ILE A 172 -13.97 5.79 -3.21
C ILE A 172 -14.94 4.76 -2.63
N TYR A 173 -14.60 3.47 -2.68
CA TYR A 173 -15.43 2.40 -2.12
C TYR A 173 -15.40 2.44 -0.59
N ASP A 174 -14.20 2.54 -0.01
CA ASP A 174 -14.03 2.71 1.44
C ASP A 174 -14.67 4.02 1.93
N PHE A 175 -14.63 5.08 1.12
CA PHE A 175 -15.24 6.37 1.43
C PHE A 175 -16.77 6.30 1.38
N ALA A 176 -17.34 5.69 0.34
CA ALA A 176 -18.78 5.47 0.19
C ALA A 176 -19.39 4.71 1.37
N ASP A 177 -18.71 3.65 1.84
CA ASP A 177 -19.13 2.85 3.00
C ASP A 177 -19.30 3.66 4.30
N ARG A 178 -18.58 4.78 4.42
CA ARG A 178 -18.57 5.64 5.64
C ARG A 178 -19.28 6.96 5.45
N TYR A 179 -19.62 7.32 4.21
CA TYR A 179 -20.26 8.59 3.93
C TYR A 179 -21.72 8.56 4.39
N LYS A 180 -22.25 9.73 4.76
CA LYS A 180 -23.62 9.81 5.32
C LYS A 180 -24.69 9.57 4.27
N GLU A 181 -24.38 9.90 3.02
CA GLU A 181 -25.28 9.82 1.87
C GLU A 181 -24.78 8.71 0.94
N GLU A 182 -25.71 8.14 0.16
CA GLU A 182 -25.38 7.12 -0.83
C GLU A 182 -24.49 7.74 -1.92
N ILE A 183 -23.36 7.10 -2.17
CA ILE A 183 -22.44 7.45 -3.25
C ILE A 183 -22.53 6.37 -4.30
N ASP A 184 -22.80 6.77 -5.54
CA ASP A 184 -22.76 5.88 -6.68
C ASP A 184 -21.30 5.63 -7.09
N THR A 185 -20.75 4.49 -6.68
CA THR A 185 -19.38 4.07 -7.03
C THR A 185 -19.25 3.53 -8.46
N ASP A 186 -20.35 3.50 -9.23
CA ASP A 186 -20.38 3.16 -10.65
C ASP A 186 -20.71 4.41 -11.51
N SER A 187 -20.54 5.61 -10.94
CA SER A 187 -20.80 6.88 -11.61
C SER A 187 -19.83 7.14 -12.78
N ASP A 188 -20.37 7.66 -13.88
CA ASP A 188 -19.66 8.17 -15.06
C ASP A 188 -19.47 9.70 -15.02
N ILE A 189 -19.91 10.34 -13.94
CA ILE A 189 -19.71 11.77 -13.66
C ILE A 189 -19.00 11.99 -12.33
N ILE A 190 -18.57 13.24 -12.09
CA ILE A 190 -17.87 13.66 -10.88
C ILE A 190 -18.68 13.36 -9.62
N ILE A 191 -18.10 12.57 -8.73
CA ILE A 191 -18.55 12.41 -7.35
C ILE A 191 -18.04 13.60 -6.54
N GLU A 192 -18.91 14.60 -6.35
CA GLU A 192 -18.56 15.86 -5.68
C GLU A 192 -17.93 15.70 -4.29
N PRO A 193 -18.37 14.76 -3.42
CA PRO A 193 -17.68 14.49 -2.16
C PRO A 193 -16.21 14.06 -2.31
N ALA A 194 -15.89 13.25 -3.32
CA ALA A 194 -14.53 12.79 -3.59
C ALA A 194 -13.68 13.94 -4.16
N MET A 195 -14.24 14.69 -5.11
CA MET A 195 -13.60 15.89 -5.65
C MET A 195 -13.30 16.91 -4.54
N SER A 196 -14.24 17.12 -3.62
CA SER A 196 -14.08 18.05 -2.50
C SER A 196 -12.96 17.62 -1.56
N PHE A 197 -12.84 16.33 -1.27
CA PHE A 197 -11.71 15.80 -0.49
C PHE A 197 -10.36 16.18 -1.10
N PHE A 198 -10.16 15.99 -2.41
CA PHE A 198 -8.89 16.32 -3.06
C PHE A 198 -8.66 17.83 -3.18
N LYS A 199 -9.72 18.63 -3.37
CA LYS A 199 -9.64 20.09 -3.33
C LYS A 199 -9.17 20.59 -1.96
N GLU A 200 -9.68 20.03 -0.88
CA GLU A 200 -9.34 20.44 0.50
C GLU A 200 -8.03 19.84 1.01
N LEU A 201 -7.53 18.77 0.38
CA LEU A 201 -6.30 18.11 0.82
C LEU A 201 -5.10 19.06 0.74
N GLU A 202 -4.56 19.42 1.90
CA GLU A 202 -3.32 20.18 2.01
C GLU A 202 -2.09 19.28 1.80
N ILE A 203 -1.16 19.72 0.94
CA ILE A 203 0.05 18.95 0.62
C ILE A 203 1.28 19.68 1.17
N PRO A 204 1.95 19.13 2.20
CA PRO A 204 3.17 19.74 2.74
C PRO A 204 4.30 19.84 1.71
N LYS A 205 4.96 21.01 1.60
CA LYS A 205 6.10 21.24 0.67
C LYS A 205 7.28 20.29 0.85
N LYS A 206 7.44 19.69 2.04
CA LYS A 206 8.46 18.67 2.28
C LYS A 206 8.39 17.48 1.31
N PHE A 207 7.23 17.25 0.69
CA PHE A 207 7.03 16.18 -0.28
C PHE A 207 7.40 16.57 -1.72
N ALA A 208 7.49 17.86 -2.03
CA ALA A 208 7.77 18.33 -3.39
C ALA A 208 9.10 17.80 -3.98
N PRO A 209 10.20 17.63 -3.21
CA PRO A 209 11.43 17.05 -3.73
C PRO A 209 11.32 15.57 -4.16
N TYR A 210 10.27 14.85 -3.78
CA TYR A 210 10.10 13.44 -4.17
C TYR A 210 9.39 13.27 -5.52
N VAL A 211 8.77 14.32 -6.04
CA VAL A 211 8.10 14.28 -7.35
C VAL A 211 9.13 14.50 -8.44
N GLU A 212 9.54 13.41 -9.10
CA GLU A 212 10.51 13.47 -10.21
C GLU A 212 9.86 13.37 -11.59
N THR A 213 8.72 12.69 -11.67
CA THR A 213 7.98 12.45 -12.91
C THR A 213 6.49 12.51 -12.65
N ILE A 214 5.76 13.12 -13.58
CA ILE A 214 4.29 13.09 -13.64
C ILE A 214 3.88 12.24 -14.83
N TYR A 215 2.87 11.39 -14.63
CA TYR A 215 2.26 10.61 -15.69
C TYR A 215 0.74 10.67 -15.51
N MET A 216 0.08 11.53 -16.29
CA MET A 216 -1.38 11.63 -16.34
C MET A 216 -1.90 10.57 -17.29
N ASP A 217 -2.82 9.73 -16.83
CA ASP A 217 -3.44 8.64 -17.59
C ASP A 217 -4.88 8.45 -17.12
N GLY A 218 -5.78 8.10 -18.04
CA GLY A 218 -7.18 7.82 -17.75
C GLY A 218 -7.35 6.81 -16.60
N GLY A 219 -6.47 5.81 -16.54
CA GLY A 219 -6.45 4.75 -15.55
C GLY A 219 -5.90 5.13 -14.17
N ASN A 220 -5.49 6.37 -13.94
CA ASN A 220 -4.90 6.77 -12.66
C ASN A 220 -5.92 6.72 -11.52
N ASP A 221 -5.47 6.24 -10.35
CA ASP A 221 -6.31 6.08 -9.16
C ASP A 221 -7.02 7.37 -8.76
N VAL A 222 -6.33 8.52 -8.83
CA VAL A 222 -6.95 9.81 -8.44
C VAL A 222 -8.19 10.13 -9.27
N TYR A 223 -8.18 9.85 -10.58
CA TYR A 223 -9.31 10.11 -11.46
C TYR A 223 -10.40 9.07 -11.27
N MET A 224 -10.04 7.80 -11.13
CA MET A 224 -10.96 6.69 -10.84
C MET A 224 -11.67 6.84 -9.49
N ASN A 225 -11.07 7.57 -8.55
CA ASN A 225 -11.72 7.90 -7.28
C ASN A 225 -12.73 9.07 -7.38
N ILE A 226 -12.62 9.90 -8.42
CA ILE A 226 -13.51 11.05 -8.66
C ILE A 226 -14.64 10.66 -9.62
N ILE A 227 -14.32 9.90 -10.67
CA ILE A 227 -15.25 9.39 -11.67
C ILE A 227 -14.91 7.90 -11.92
N PRO A 228 -15.54 6.96 -11.19
CA PRO A 228 -15.18 5.54 -11.25
C PRO A 228 -15.31 4.87 -12.62
N GLN A 229 -16.23 5.35 -13.46
CA GLN A 229 -16.41 4.84 -14.83
C GLN A 229 -15.84 5.77 -15.91
N TRP A 230 -14.89 6.66 -15.56
CA TRP A 230 -14.29 7.54 -16.55
C TRP A 230 -13.51 6.73 -17.59
N ASP A 231 -13.85 6.94 -18.86
CA ASP A 231 -13.20 6.25 -19.97
C ASP A 231 -11.96 7.00 -20.49
N GLY A 232 -11.71 8.23 -20.01
CA GLY A 232 -10.59 9.05 -20.44
C GLY A 232 -10.79 9.72 -21.81
N GLU A 233 -11.99 9.66 -22.39
CA GLU A 233 -12.25 10.19 -23.75
C GLU A 233 -12.61 11.68 -23.77
N ASP A 234 -12.87 12.28 -22.61
CA ASP A 234 -13.19 13.70 -22.48
C ASP A 234 -12.06 14.56 -21.87
N GLU A 235 -12.24 15.88 -21.92
CA GLU A 235 -11.26 16.88 -21.51
C GLU A 235 -11.33 17.20 -20.00
N THR A 236 -12.08 16.42 -19.20
CA THR A 236 -12.40 16.75 -17.80
C THR A 236 -11.14 16.99 -16.95
N PHE A 237 -10.11 16.16 -17.15
CA PHE A 237 -8.85 16.23 -16.40
C PHE A 237 -7.68 16.81 -17.19
N ASP A 238 -7.96 17.49 -18.31
CA ASP A 238 -6.93 18.14 -19.11
C ASP A 238 -6.17 19.20 -18.30
N LEU A 239 -4.85 19.17 -18.39
CA LEU A 239 -3.96 20.20 -17.88
C LEU A 239 -3.68 21.20 -19.00
N ASN A 240 -4.56 22.18 -19.18
CA ASN A 240 -4.42 23.22 -20.21
C ASN A 240 -3.81 24.53 -19.72
N GLU A 241 -3.80 24.75 -18.42
CA GLU A 241 -3.26 25.96 -17.80
C GLU A 241 -2.35 25.56 -16.65
N ILE A 242 -1.12 26.08 -16.62
CA ILE A 242 -0.18 25.85 -15.53
C ILE A 242 0.73 27.07 -15.40
N THR A 243 1.07 27.45 -14.17
CA THR A 243 2.00 28.55 -13.96
C THR A 243 3.43 28.06 -13.71
N LEU A 244 4.41 28.88 -14.08
CA LEU A 244 5.82 28.60 -13.78
C LEU A 244 6.05 28.52 -12.26
N THR A 245 5.33 29.33 -11.48
CA THR A 245 5.40 29.34 -10.01
C THR A 245 4.96 27.98 -9.44
N GLU A 246 3.90 27.39 -9.98
CA GLU A 246 3.44 26.06 -9.55
C GLU A 246 4.50 24.98 -9.79
N LEU A 247 5.10 24.96 -10.99
CA LEU A 247 6.17 24.00 -11.34
C LEU A 247 7.42 24.16 -10.49
N GLN A 248 7.83 25.40 -10.21
CA GLN A 248 9.04 25.70 -9.44
C GLN A 248 8.98 25.24 -7.97
N GLN A 249 7.79 24.89 -7.46
CA GLN A 249 7.68 24.25 -6.16
C GLN A 249 8.29 22.84 -6.12
N PHE A 250 8.51 22.20 -7.27
CA PHE A 250 8.99 20.81 -7.40
C PHE A 250 10.42 20.79 -7.96
N PRO A 251 11.45 20.94 -7.10
CA PRO A 251 12.83 21.13 -7.56
C PRO A 251 13.44 19.95 -8.30
N ASN A 252 12.85 18.76 -8.18
CA ASN A 252 13.34 17.52 -8.79
C ASN A 252 12.46 17.00 -9.93
N LEU A 253 11.37 17.71 -10.27
CA LEU A 253 10.51 17.33 -11.38
C LEU A 253 11.28 17.54 -12.69
N LYS A 254 11.42 16.45 -13.46
CA LYS A 254 12.21 16.45 -14.71
C LYS A 254 11.39 16.08 -15.93
N LYS A 255 10.32 15.32 -15.74
CA LYS A 255 9.51 14.78 -16.83
C LYS A 255 8.03 14.83 -16.50
N ALA A 256 7.21 15.12 -17.49
CA ALA A 256 5.77 15.02 -17.40
C ALA A 256 5.19 14.42 -18.68
N THR A 257 4.31 13.44 -18.53
CA THR A 257 3.35 13.05 -19.58
C THR A 257 1.99 13.57 -19.13
N VAL A 258 1.37 14.43 -19.94
CA VAL A 258 0.17 15.18 -19.57
C VAL A 258 -0.97 14.90 -20.54
N MET A 259 -2.19 14.92 -20.02
CA MET A 259 -3.41 15.02 -20.84
C MET A 259 -3.68 16.51 -21.06
N SER A 260 -3.79 16.96 -22.31
CA SER A 260 -4.01 18.36 -22.63
C SER A 260 -4.48 18.55 -24.07
N SER A 261 -5.60 19.26 -24.23
CA SER A 261 -6.07 19.81 -25.51
C SER A 261 -5.31 21.06 -25.98
N ASN A 262 -4.50 21.67 -25.11
CA ASN A 262 -3.67 22.85 -25.40
C ASN A 262 -2.19 22.65 -25.03
N LEU A 263 -1.59 21.56 -25.53
CA LEU A 263 -0.22 21.19 -25.20
C LEU A 263 0.81 22.28 -25.56
N ASP A 264 0.59 23.02 -26.65
CA ASP A 264 1.56 24.02 -27.12
C ASP A 264 1.86 25.08 -26.06
N GLU A 265 0.81 25.62 -25.43
CA GLU A 265 0.93 26.62 -24.36
C GLU A 265 1.52 26.03 -23.07
N VAL A 266 1.06 24.84 -22.69
CA VAL A 266 1.57 24.11 -21.51
C VAL A 266 3.07 23.84 -21.67
N LYS A 267 3.49 23.43 -22.86
CA LYS A 267 4.87 23.10 -23.17
C LYS A 267 5.81 24.29 -23.01
N GLU A 268 5.40 25.50 -23.40
CA GLU A 268 6.23 26.69 -23.19
C GLU A 268 6.55 26.92 -21.71
N ILE A 269 5.59 26.67 -20.82
CA ILE A 269 5.78 26.83 -19.36
C ILE A 269 6.67 25.72 -18.77
N PHE A 270 6.49 24.47 -19.20
CA PHE A 270 7.34 23.35 -18.79
C PHE A 270 8.79 23.49 -19.30
N ASP A 271 8.97 23.95 -20.54
CA ASP A 271 10.30 24.23 -21.11
C ASP A 271 11.00 25.37 -20.33
N ALA A 272 10.26 26.41 -19.93
CA ALA A 272 10.78 27.49 -19.08
C ALA A 272 11.21 27.01 -17.68
N ALA A 273 10.59 25.94 -17.17
CA ALA A 273 10.98 25.26 -15.94
C ALA A 273 12.10 24.21 -16.14
N ASN A 274 12.55 23.99 -17.37
CA ASN A 274 13.52 22.97 -17.76
C ASN A 274 13.03 21.53 -17.44
N ILE A 275 11.75 21.26 -17.73
CA ILE A 275 11.08 19.98 -17.51
C ILE A 275 10.64 19.42 -18.88
N GLU A 276 11.01 18.18 -19.20
CA GLU A 276 10.61 17.52 -20.45
C GLU A 276 9.11 17.16 -20.37
N VAL A 277 8.27 17.76 -21.21
CA VAL A 277 6.83 17.43 -21.30
C VAL A 277 6.46 16.77 -22.62
N LYS A 278 5.54 15.80 -22.55
CA LYS A 278 4.94 15.11 -23.69
C LYS A 278 3.44 14.98 -23.47
N LEU A 279 2.70 14.92 -24.57
CA LEU A 279 1.30 14.49 -24.56
C LEU A 279 1.23 12.99 -24.26
N LEU A 280 0.17 12.58 -23.54
CA LEU A 280 -0.22 11.18 -23.39
C LEU A 280 -0.53 10.54 -24.75
#